data_AF-A0A024UB06-F1
#
_entry.id   AF-A0A024UB06-F1
#
_cell.length_a   1.000
_cell.length_b   1.000
_cell.length_c   1.000
_cell.angle_alpha   90.00
_cell.angle_beta   90.00
_cell.angle_gamma   90.00
#
_symmetry.space_group_name_H-M   'P 1'
#
loop_
_entity.id
_entity.type
_entity.pdbx_description
1 polymer ?
#
loop_
_entity_poly.entity_id
_entity_poly.type
_entity_poly.pdbx_seq_one_letter_code
_entity_poly.pdbx_strand_id
1 'polypeptide(L)'
;MNVVHGIDITPLEGWMTKYKSKGKFFGTSNKRWFKVNVATDDNASHIQRLTLSYFKSKKATEVRGWIYLEDVTEISNKADVIEIVSPTRTLRLKGETVAEHRMWLESLRQLCFPQQPSPPRESAKQST
;
A
#
# COMPACT_ATOMS: atom_id res chain seq x y z
N MET A 1 -15.05 5.60 -10.19
CA MET A 1 -14.44 4.59 -9.30
C MET A 1 -13.10 4.22 -9.88
N ASN A 2 -12.03 4.36 -9.13
CA ASN A 2 -10.69 3.98 -9.57
C ASN A 2 -10.43 2.57 -9.03
N VAL A 3 -10.81 1.54 -9.79
CA VAL A 3 -10.65 0.14 -9.38
C VAL A 3 -9.38 -0.43 -9.99
N VAL A 4 -8.43 -0.84 -9.14
CA VAL A 4 -7.18 -1.52 -9.56
C VAL A 4 -7.09 -2.85 -8.80
N HIS A 5 -6.92 -3.97 -9.52
CA HIS A 5 -6.95 -5.32 -8.95
C HIS A 5 -8.18 -5.63 -8.07
N GLY A 6 -9.35 -5.10 -8.45
CA GLY A 6 -10.60 -5.28 -7.71
C GLY A 6 -10.73 -4.41 -6.45
N ILE A 7 -9.75 -3.55 -6.15
CA ILE A 7 -9.81 -2.59 -5.05
C ILE A 7 -10.20 -1.22 -5.60
N ASP A 8 -11.29 -0.65 -5.11
CA ASP A 8 -11.51 0.79 -5.27
C ASP A 8 -10.46 1.52 -4.44
N ILE A 9 -9.53 2.22 -5.10
CA ILE A 9 -8.47 3.00 -4.44
C ILE A 9 -8.92 4.42 -4.10
N THR A 10 -10.14 4.82 -4.49
CA THR A 10 -10.74 6.12 -4.13
C THR A 10 -10.74 6.41 -2.61
N PRO A 11 -10.92 5.43 -1.69
CA PRO A 11 -10.82 5.65 -0.25
C PRO A 11 -9.41 5.47 0.37
N LEU A 12 -8.37 5.08 -0.38
CA LEU A 12 -7.10 4.67 0.23
C LEU A 12 -6.16 5.86 0.56
N GLU A 13 -6.65 6.71 1.45
CA GLU A 13 -5.93 7.83 2.06
C GLU A 13 -6.24 7.94 3.56
N GLY A 14 -5.29 8.42 4.35
CA GLY A 14 -5.46 8.43 5.80
C GLY A 14 -4.24 8.92 6.57
N TRP A 15 -4.45 9.31 7.81
CA TRP A 15 -3.35 9.59 8.72
C TRP A 15 -2.71 8.28 9.17
N MET A 16 -1.38 8.24 9.16
CA MET A 16 -0.62 7.15 9.77
C MET A 16 0.56 7.70 10.55
N THR A 17 0.99 6.94 11.55
CA THR A 17 2.26 7.18 12.23
C THR A 17 3.38 6.55 11.43
N LYS A 18 4.28 7.38 10.90
CA LYS A 18 5.48 6.96 10.18
C LYS A 18 6.66 6.94 11.15
N TYR A 19 7.32 5.79 11.28
CA TYR A 19 8.54 5.65 12.06
C TYR A 19 9.78 5.94 11.19
N LYS A 20 10.81 6.56 11.77
CA LYS A 20 12.08 6.80 11.05
C LYS A 20 12.89 5.49 10.96
N SER A 21 13.67 5.37 9.88
CA SER A 21 14.49 4.20 9.56
C SER A 21 15.67 3.98 10.53
N LYS A 22 16.16 5.03 11.19
CA LYS A 22 17.34 4.93 12.08
C LYS A 22 16.97 4.50 13.51
N GLY A 23 17.26 3.23 13.83
CA GLY A 23 17.48 2.73 15.18
C GLY A 23 16.27 2.09 15.88
N LYS A 24 16.49 0.87 16.41
CA LYS A 24 15.71 0.12 17.43
C LYS A 24 14.34 0.72 17.75
N PHE A 25 13.24 0.11 17.28
CA PHE A 25 11.81 0.10 17.73
C PHE A 25 11.20 1.29 18.56
N PHE A 26 11.90 2.42 18.69
CA PHE A 26 11.66 3.62 19.47
C PHE A 26 12.27 4.85 18.77
N GLY A 27 12.48 4.78 17.45
CA GLY A 27 12.91 5.92 16.65
C GLY A 27 11.80 6.97 16.56
N THR A 28 12.20 8.26 16.60
CA THR A 28 11.29 9.40 16.42
C THR A 28 10.25 9.17 15.32
N SER A 29 8.97 9.26 15.67
CA SER A 29 7.84 9.06 14.76
C SER A 29 7.28 10.38 14.27
N ASN A 30 6.53 10.35 13.19
CA ASN A 30 5.85 11.50 12.62
C ASN A 30 4.47 11.09 12.12
N LYS A 31 3.44 11.85 12.50
CA LYS A 31 2.12 11.73 11.87
C LYS A 31 2.19 12.32 10.46
N ARG A 32 1.76 11.57 9.45
CA ARG A 32 1.75 11.97 8.03
C ARG A 32 0.47 11.50 7.36
N TRP A 33 0.01 12.25 6.38
CA TRP A 33 -1.13 11.87 5.55
C TRP A 33 -0.62 11.00 4.41
N PHE A 34 -1.05 9.74 4.37
CA PHE A 34 -0.72 8.79 3.30
C PHE A 34 -1.84 8.73 2.29
N LYS A 35 -1.48 8.48 1.04
CA LYS A 35 -2.42 8.32 -0.06
C LYS A 35 -1.84 7.40 -1.13
N VAL A 36 -2.65 6.45 -1.59
CA VAL A 36 -2.37 5.72 -2.83
C VAL A 36 -2.86 6.55 -4.01
N ASN A 37 -1.99 6.79 -4.99
CA ASN A 37 -2.31 7.54 -6.19
C ASN A 37 -1.93 6.74 -7.44
N VAL A 38 -2.67 6.94 -8.52
CA VAL A 38 -2.19 6.58 -9.86
C VAL A 38 -1.03 7.50 -10.20
N ALA A 39 0.11 6.94 -10.58
CA ALA A 39 1.23 7.71 -11.07
C ALA A 39 0.84 8.32 -12.42
N THR A 40 1.00 9.63 -12.55
CA THR A 40 1.07 10.28 -13.86
C THR A 40 2.39 9.88 -14.49
N ASP A 41 2.37 8.90 -15.38
CA ASP A 41 3.48 8.65 -16.29
C ASP A 41 3.29 9.52 -17.53
N ASP A 42 4.33 10.28 -17.89
CA ASP A 42 4.37 11.05 -19.14
C ASP A 42 4.58 10.14 -20.38
N ASN A 43 4.78 8.83 -20.16
CA ASN A 43 4.95 7.85 -21.21
C ASN A 43 3.65 7.10 -21.50
N ALA A 44 3.28 7.07 -22.78
CA ALA A 44 2.09 6.43 -23.35
C ALA A 44 2.05 4.90 -23.25
N SER A 45 2.71 4.29 -22.26
CA SER A 45 2.55 2.88 -21.93
C SER A 45 1.30 2.71 -21.07
N HIS A 46 0.36 1.91 -21.55
CA HIS A 46 -0.98 1.66 -20.99
C HIS A 46 -1.06 1.07 -19.56
N ILE A 47 0.06 1.01 -18.82
CA ILE A 47 0.10 0.43 -17.47
C ILE A 47 0.05 1.56 -16.45
N GLN A 48 -1.12 1.74 -15.83
CA GLN A 48 -1.28 2.67 -14.72
C GLN A 48 -0.49 2.17 -13.51
N ARG A 49 0.62 2.83 -13.21
CA ARG A 49 1.43 2.54 -12.03
C ARG A 49 0.79 3.15 -10.79
N LEU A 50 1.02 2.55 -9.62
CA LEU A 50 0.52 3.08 -8.34
C LEU A 50 1.67 3.53 -7.45
N THR A 51 1.45 4.63 -6.73
CA THR A 51 2.38 5.10 -5.69
C THR A 51 1.72 5.11 -4.32
N LEU A 52 2.48 4.75 -3.29
CA LEU A 52 2.17 5.10 -1.91
C LEU A 52 2.95 6.37 -1.54
N SER A 53 2.24 7.50 -1.51
CA SER A 53 2.80 8.82 -1.24
C SER A 53 2.43 9.31 0.16
N TYR A 54 3.26 10.16 0.76
CA TYR A 54 2.93 10.82 2.02
C TYR A 54 3.23 12.31 2.04
N PHE A 55 2.41 13.02 2.81
CA PHE A 55 2.36 14.48 2.88
C PHE A 55 2.46 14.95 4.34
N LYS A 56 2.82 16.23 4.54
CA LYS A 56 2.81 16.83 5.88
C LYS A 56 1.39 16.86 6.49
N SER A 57 0.36 17.07 5.66
CA SER A 57 -1.05 17.09 6.06
C SER A 57 -1.96 16.75 4.88
N LYS A 58 -3.26 16.52 5.16
CA LYS A 58 -4.27 16.23 4.12
C LYS A 58 -4.39 17.32 3.03
N LYS A 59 -4.19 18.58 3.39
CA LYS A 59 -4.30 19.72 2.47
C LYS A 59 -2.98 20.07 1.77
N ALA A 60 -1.88 19.41 2.12
CA ALA A 60 -0.59 19.70 1.52
C ALA A 60 -0.53 19.12 0.10
N THR A 61 -0.03 19.92 -0.83
CA THR A 61 0.17 19.51 -2.24
C THR A 61 1.55 18.90 -2.48
N GLU A 62 2.53 19.28 -1.66
CA GLU A 62 3.92 18.82 -1.76
C GLU A 62 4.10 17.41 -1.17
N VAL A 63 4.47 16.45 -2.03
CA VAL A 63 4.82 15.08 -1.63
C VAL A 63 6.14 15.09 -0.85
N ARG A 64 6.14 14.54 0.37
CA ARG A 64 7.33 14.43 1.24
C ARG A 64 8.12 13.14 1.03
N GLY A 65 7.55 12.21 0.29
CA GLY A 65 8.18 10.98 -0.15
C GLY A 65 7.14 9.98 -0.62
N TRP A 66 7.60 9.04 -1.42
CA TRP A 66 6.75 8.04 -2.07
C TRP A 66 7.56 6.79 -2.40
N ILE A 67 6.85 5.71 -2.75
CA ILE A 67 7.37 4.50 -3.39
C ILE A 67 6.37 4.04 -4.46
N TYR A 68 6.85 3.40 -5.53
CA TYR A 68 5.97 2.63 -6.42
C TYR A 68 5.53 1.35 -5.71
N LEU A 69 4.26 0.98 -5.85
CA LEU A 69 3.72 -0.23 -5.22
C LEU A 69 4.23 -1.50 -5.90
N GLU A 70 4.48 -1.47 -7.21
CA GLU A 70 5.08 -2.59 -7.95
C GLU A 70 6.54 -2.88 -7.59
N ASP A 71 7.26 -1.89 -7.07
CA ASP A 71 8.64 -2.05 -6.61
C ASP A 71 8.70 -2.64 -5.19
N VAL A 72 7.55 -2.86 -4.53
CA VAL A 72 7.50 -3.41 -3.19
C VAL A 72 7.84 -4.89 -3.24
N THR A 73 8.87 -5.28 -2.49
CA THR A 73 9.36 -6.66 -2.42
C THR A 73 8.82 -7.44 -1.23
N GLU A 74 8.42 -6.74 -0.15
CA GLU A 74 7.89 -7.38 1.05
C GLU A 74 6.91 -6.45 1.80
N ILE A 75 5.82 -7.02 2.31
CA ILE A 75 4.94 -6.38 3.30
C ILE A 75 4.73 -7.32 4.50
N SER A 76 5.24 -6.92 5.66
CA SER A 76 5.05 -7.64 6.93
C SER A 76 4.39 -6.77 7.99
N ASN A 77 3.75 -7.41 8.97
CA ASN A 77 3.22 -6.74 10.15
C ASN A 77 3.97 -7.26 11.38
N LYS A 78 4.79 -6.41 12.00
CA LYS A 78 5.63 -6.74 13.15
C LYS A 78 5.30 -5.77 14.28
N ALA A 79 4.84 -6.29 15.42
CA ALA A 79 4.51 -5.48 16.61
C ALA A 79 3.58 -4.29 16.30
N ASP A 80 2.49 -4.53 15.57
CA ASP A 80 1.53 -3.51 15.10
C ASP A 80 2.13 -2.40 14.22
N VAL A 81 3.20 -2.73 13.51
CA VAL A 81 3.83 -1.86 12.51
C VAL A 81 3.87 -2.59 11.17
N ILE A 82 3.25 -1.97 10.16
CA ILE A 82 3.36 -2.37 8.77
C ILE A 82 4.74 -1.97 8.27
N GLU A 83 5.55 -2.95 7.91
CA GLU A 83 6.84 -2.77 7.27
C GLU A 83 6.70 -3.04 5.77
N ILE A 84 6.97 -2.02 4.96
CA ILE A 84 6.90 -2.06 3.50
C ILE A 84 8.31 -1.89 2.96
N VAL A 85 8.85 -2.91 2.30
CA VAL A 85 10.21 -2.92 1.78
C VAL A 85 10.17 -2.69 0.28
N SER A 86 10.94 -1.73 -0.20
CA SER A 86 11.25 -1.55 -1.62
C SER A 86 12.76 -1.30 -1.80
N PRO A 87 13.30 -1.42 -3.03
CA PRO A 87 14.72 -1.18 -3.31
C PRO A 87 15.20 0.20 -2.86
N THR A 88 14.32 1.21 -2.89
CA THR A 88 14.68 2.60 -2.59
C THR A 88 14.53 2.95 -1.12
N ARG A 89 13.72 2.20 -0.34
CA ARG A 89 13.51 2.44 1.11
C ARG A 89 12.63 1.37 1.77
N THR A 90 12.73 1.32 3.10
CA THR A 90 11.74 0.67 3.97
C THR A 90 10.86 1.72 4.64
N LEU A 91 9.54 1.60 4.49
CA LEU A 91 8.55 2.37 5.25
C LEU A 91 8.04 1.54 6.43
N ARG A 92 7.90 2.19 7.60
CA ARG A 92 7.33 1.60 8.81
C ARG A 92 6.17 2.45 9.28
N LEU A 93 4.97 1.90 9.23
CA LEU A 93 3.71 2.63 9.37
C LEU A 93 2.80 1.96 10.39
N LYS A 94 2.03 2.75 11.14
CA LYS A 94 0.95 2.27 12.00
C LYS A 94 -0.30 3.12 11.75
N GLY A 95 -1.44 2.47 11.47
CA GLY A 95 -2.75 3.13 11.39
C GLY A 95 -3.16 3.74 12.73
N GLU A 96 -4.08 4.72 12.73
CA GLU A 96 -4.50 5.37 13.99
C GLU A 96 -5.34 4.43 14.86
N THR A 97 -6.17 3.62 14.22
CA THR A 97 -6.99 2.57 14.85
C THR A 97 -6.57 1.18 14.38
N VAL A 98 -6.98 0.15 15.13
CA VAL A 98 -6.78 -1.25 14.73
C VAL A 98 -7.47 -1.55 13.40
N ALA A 99 -8.67 -1.01 13.19
CA ALA A 99 -9.44 -1.16 11.96
C ALA A 99 -8.71 -0.54 10.75
N GLU A 100 -8.22 0.69 10.89
CA GLU A 100 -7.45 1.34 9.82
C GLU A 100 -6.11 0.64 9.58
N HIS A 101 -5.42 0.20 10.63
CA HIS A 101 -4.18 -0.56 10.48
C HIS A 101 -4.42 -1.82 9.63
N ARG A 102 -5.48 -2.57 9.95
CA ARG A 102 -5.86 -3.78 9.19
C ARG A 102 -6.24 -3.46 7.75
N MET A 103 -7.06 -2.44 7.54
CA MET A 103 -7.47 -1.98 6.21
C MET A 103 -6.26 -1.60 5.35
N TRP A 104 -5.30 -0.86 5.89
CA TRP A 104 -4.06 -0.50 5.19
C TRP A 104 -3.22 -1.73 4.85
N LEU A 105 -3.03 -2.64 5.81
CA LEU A 105 -2.23 -3.86 5.61
C LEU A 105 -2.82 -4.75 4.51
N GLU A 106 -4.13 -5.01 4.56
CA GLU A 106 -4.83 -5.85 3.59
C GLU A 106 -4.84 -5.21 2.20
N SER A 107 -5.19 -3.92 2.11
CA SER A 107 -5.20 -3.18 0.84
C SER A 107 -3.82 -3.15 0.18
N LEU A 108 -2.77 -2.80 0.93
CA LEU A 108 -1.41 -2.72 0.38
C LEU A 108 -0.90 -4.09 -0.09
N ARG A 109 -1.21 -5.17 0.64
CA ARG A 109 -0.86 -6.53 0.21
C ARG A 109 -1.54 -6.91 -1.09
N GLN A 110 -2.83 -6.65 -1.22
CA GLN A 110 -3.56 -6.98 -2.44
C GLN A 110 -3.11 -6.12 -3.64
N LEU A 111 -2.73 -4.86 -3.42
CA LEU A 111 -2.20 -4.00 -4.48
C LEU A 111 -0.78 -4.39 -4.93
N CYS A 112 0.10 -4.79 -3.99
CA CYS A 112 1.48 -5.14 -4.32
C CYS A 112 1.61 -6.60 -4.79
N PHE A 113 0.77 -7.49 -4.26
CA PHE A 113 0.81 -8.93 -4.51
C PHE A 113 -0.61 -9.45 -4.82
N PRO A 114 -1.19 -9.05 -5.98
CA PRO A 114 -2.51 -9.50 -6.36
C PRO A 114 -2.52 -11.03 -6.46
N GLN A 115 -3.43 -11.69 -5.73
CA GLN A 115 -3.60 -13.13 -5.90
C GLN A 115 -4.05 -13.41 -7.33
N GLN A 116 -3.36 -14.32 -8.01
CA GLN A 116 -3.86 -14.81 -9.29
C GLN A 116 -5.24 -15.43 -9.06
N PRO A 117 -6.26 -15.12 -9.89
CA PRO A 117 -7.53 -15.80 -9.80
C PRO A 117 -7.27 -17.30 -9.93
N SER A 118 -7.67 -18.08 -8.92
CA SER A 118 -7.57 -19.54 -8.98
C SER A 118 -8.27 -20.04 -10.25
N PRO A 119 -7.68 -20.96 -11.02
CA PRO A 119 -8.35 -21.50 -12.20
C PRO A 119 -9.72 -22.10 -11.80
N PRO A 120 -10.74 -22.01 -12.67
CA PRO A 120 -12.05 -22.57 -12.38
C PRO A 120 -11.90 -24.05 -11.99
N ARG A 121 -12.45 -24.44 -10.84
CA ARG A 121 -12.62 -25.86 -10.51
C ARG A 121 -13.52 -26.45 -11.59
N GLU A 122 -12.96 -27.22 -12.52
CA GLU A 122 -13.76 -28.05 -13.41
C GLU A 122 -14.62 -28.96 -12.53
N SER A 123 -15.93 -28.75 -12.55
CA SER A 123 -16.90 -29.65 -11.96
C SER A 123 -16.69 -31.02 -12.55
N ALA A 124 -16.22 -31.95 -11.73
CA ALA A 124 -16.08 -33.35 -12.09
C ALA A 124 -17.42 -33.84 -12.67
N LYS A 125 -17.38 -34.25 -13.94
CA LYS A 125 -18.50 -34.93 -14.61
C LYS A 125 -18.87 -36.15 -13.76
N GLN A 126 -20.02 -36.10 -13.09
CA GLN A 126 -20.68 -37.31 -12.63
C GLN A 126 -21.32 -37.96 -13.86
N SER A 127 -20.64 -38.97 -14.38
CA SER A 127 -21.25 -39.98 -15.24
C SER A 127 -22.19 -40.82 -14.39
N THR A 128 -23.46 -40.87 -14.75
CA THR A 128 -24.31 -42.05 -14.54
C THR A 128 -25.34 -42.11 -15.65
#